data_AF-A0A3D4V948-F1
#
_entry.id   AF-A0A3D4V948-F1
#
_cell.length_a   1.000
_cell.length_b   1.000
_cell.length_c   1.000
_cell.angle_alpha   90.00
_cell.angle_beta   90.00
_cell.angle_gamma   90.00
#
_symmetry.space_group_name_H-M   'P 1'
#
loop_
_entity.id
_entity.type
_entity.pdbx_description
1 polymer ?
#
loop_
_entity_poly.entity_id
_entity_poly.type
_entity_poly.pdbx_seq_one_letter_code
_entity_poly.pdbx_strand_id
1 'polypeptide(L)'
;MVITMSMHPSGPETLAHASHGRGVALARGVHALAMAAVPVLAFGFARLGVRLRGSGALSGLALAAQLTALVAVLFAGAMSGLVATAVVERMASAGVDANSTGVLQPLLWYTALLNQAFAAIYVVGSGAAMIGWSVVLWRAAVRHSAVRHSAVRHSAGAASDGLLRSIAVLGVVTGGGLVVARLGFVGHLDVRIFGLIVAAQALWQGLLAWRLWRR
;
A
#
# COMPACT_ATOMS: atom_id res chain seq x y z
N MET A 1 2.45 -7.06 -4.31
CA MET A 1 2.61 -6.59 -2.91
C MET A 1 2.09 -7.61 -1.90
N VAL A 2 0.94 -8.26 -2.09
CA VAL A 2 0.48 -9.34 -1.17
C VAL A 2 1.48 -10.51 -1.12
N ILE A 3 1.90 -11.02 -2.28
CA ILE A 3 2.88 -12.13 -2.38
C ILE A 3 4.21 -11.76 -1.71
N THR A 4 4.68 -10.52 -1.89
CA THR A 4 5.92 -10.06 -1.27
C THR A 4 5.79 -9.95 0.25
N MET A 5 4.59 -9.65 0.78
CA MET A 5 4.34 -9.65 2.22
C MET A 5 4.25 -11.06 2.82
N SER A 6 3.72 -12.05 2.07
CA SER A 6 3.73 -13.45 2.54
C SER A 6 5.12 -14.07 2.58
N MET A 7 6.07 -13.51 1.82
CA MET A 7 7.47 -13.96 1.76
C MET A 7 8.40 -13.03 2.55
N HIS A 8 7.88 -12.00 3.21
CA HIS A 8 8.69 -10.99 3.86
C HIS A 8 9.37 -11.59 5.10
N PRO A 9 10.71 -11.64 5.14
CA PRO A 9 11.41 -12.26 6.25
C PRO A 9 11.29 -11.38 7.49
N SER A 10 11.09 -12.00 8.65
CA SER A 10 11.14 -11.26 9.90
C SER A 10 12.58 -10.84 10.23
N GLY A 11 12.74 -9.75 11.00
CA GLY A 11 14.06 -9.27 11.43
C GLY A 11 14.91 -10.35 12.12
N PRO A 12 14.36 -11.11 13.09
CA PRO A 12 15.06 -12.22 13.73
C PRO A 12 15.48 -13.33 12.76
N GLU A 13 14.63 -13.70 11.80
CA GLU A 13 14.97 -14.71 10.78
C GLU A 13 16.09 -14.23 9.86
N THR A 14 16.08 -12.95 9.50
CA THR A 14 17.12 -12.35 8.64
C THR A 14 18.47 -12.38 9.33
N LEU A 15 18.52 -12.11 10.65
CA LEU A 15 19.72 -12.19 11.46
C LEU A 15 20.20 -13.62 11.68
N ALA A 16 19.29 -14.55 11.98
CA ALA A 16 19.63 -15.97 12.20
C ALA A 16 20.26 -16.62 10.96
N HIS A 17 19.84 -16.19 9.76
CA HIS A 17 20.35 -16.72 8.48
C HIS A 17 21.38 -15.82 7.80
N ALA A 18 21.79 -14.72 8.44
CA ALA A 18 22.77 -13.78 7.89
C ALA A 18 24.13 -14.46 7.64
N SER A 19 24.54 -15.36 8.55
CA SER A 19 25.78 -16.14 8.46
C SER A 19 25.85 -17.06 7.23
N HIS A 20 24.70 -17.40 6.63
CA HIS A 20 24.61 -18.30 5.48
C HIS A 20 24.28 -17.55 4.17
N GLY A 21 24.15 -16.22 4.19
CA GLY A 21 23.83 -15.37 3.03
C GLY A 21 22.42 -15.52 2.45
N ARG A 22 21.75 -16.66 2.67
CA ARG A 22 20.41 -16.97 2.12
C ARG A 22 19.32 -16.02 2.62
N GLY A 23 19.34 -15.66 3.91
CA GLY A 23 18.36 -14.73 4.48
C GLY A 23 18.45 -13.33 3.87
N VAL A 24 19.67 -12.86 3.65
CA VAL A 24 19.93 -11.57 3.01
C VAL A 24 19.51 -11.56 1.54
N ALA A 25 19.83 -12.61 0.79
CA ALA A 25 19.43 -12.74 -0.60
C ALA A 25 17.90 -12.76 -0.78
N LEU A 26 17.19 -13.52 0.06
CA LEU A 26 15.73 -13.56 0.05
C LEU A 26 15.13 -12.19 0.39
N ALA A 27 15.62 -11.54 1.46
CA ALA A 27 15.16 -10.21 1.85
C ALA A 27 15.32 -9.20 0.70
N ARG A 28 16.49 -9.17 0.05
CA ARG A 28 16.73 -8.32 -1.13
C ARG A 28 15.79 -8.65 -2.27
N GLY A 29 15.62 -9.92 -2.61
CA GLY A 29 14.78 -10.35 -3.72
C GLY A 29 13.31 -9.94 -3.54
N VAL A 30 12.75 -10.19 -2.35
CA VAL A 30 11.36 -9.85 -2.02
C VAL A 30 11.13 -8.33 -2.08
N HIS A 31 12.05 -7.53 -1.53
CA HIS A 31 11.93 -6.07 -1.57
C HIS A 31 12.16 -5.49 -2.97
N ALA A 32 13.13 -6.02 -3.74
CA ALA A 32 13.35 -5.61 -5.13
C ALA A 32 12.12 -5.87 -5.99
N LEU A 33 11.49 -7.04 -5.84
CA LEU A 33 10.24 -7.36 -6.52
C LEU A 33 9.10 -6.42 -6.10
N ALA A 34 8.99 -6.09 -4.81
CA ALA A 34 8.01 -5.13 -4.32
C ALA A 34 8.24 -3.74 -4.95
N MET A 35 9.48 -3.25 -4.95
CA MET A 35 9.84 -1.96 -5.54
C MET A 35 9.59 -1.93 -7.06
N ALA A 36 9.88 -3.02 -7.77
CA ALA A 36 9.62 -3.15 -9.20
C ALA A 36 8.11 -3.12 -9.54
N ALA A 37 7.23 -3.51 -8.61
CA ALA A 37 5.79 -3.40 -8.78
C ALA A 37 5.26 -1.97 -8.62
N VAL A 38 6.00 -1.06 -7.97
CA VAL A 38 5.53 0.30 -7.70
C VAL A 38 5.27 1.11 -8.98
N PRO A 39 6.15 1.13 -10.01
CA PRO A 39 5.86 1.80 -11.27
C PRO A 39 4.59 1.31 -11.96
N VAL A 40 4.33 -0.01 -11.91
CA VAL A 40 3.11 -0.62 -12.46
C VAL A 40 1.87 -0.11 -11.73
N LEU A 41 1.92 -0.06 -10.39
CA LEU A 41 0.85 0.51 -9.57
C LEU A 41 0.64 1.99 -9.87
N ALA A 42 1.72 2.78 -9.95
CA ALA A 42 1.66 4.21 -10.25
C ALA A 42 0.97 4.46 -11.59
N PHE A 43 1.32 3.69 -12.62
CA PHE A 43 0.67 3.77 -13.92
C PHE A 43 -0.83 3.41 -13.86
N GLY A 44 -1.17 2.32 -13.16
CA GLY A 44 -2.57 1.92 -12.96
C GLY A 44 -3.40 3.01 -12.30
N PHE A 45 -2.88 3.63 -11.24
CA PHE A 45 -3.54 4.73 -10.55
C PHE A 45 -3.60 6.02 -11.35
N ALA A 46 -2.57 6.35 -12.13
CA ALA A 46 -2.61 7.48 -13.03
C ALA A 46 -3.73 7.33 -14.06
N ARG A 47 -3.90 6.14 -14.66
CA ARG A 47 -5.02 5.86 -15.58
C ARG A 47 -6.36 5.90 -14.87
N LEU A 48 -6.46 5.41 -13.64
CA LEU A 48 -7.67 5.55 -12.81
C LEU A 48 -8.01 7.03 -12.61
N GLY A 49 -7.04 7.85 -12.21
CA GLY A 49 -7.18 9.28 -12.04
C GLY A 49 -7.68 9.97 -13.31
N VAL A 50 -7.14 9.62 -14.48
CA VAL A 50 -7.58 10.12 -15.79
C VAL A 50 -9.00 9.68 -16.14
N ARG A 51 -9.35 8.41 -15.92
CA ARG A 51 -10.74 7.94 -16.15
C ARG A 51 -11.75 8.64 -15.25
N LEU A 52 -11.33 8.97 -14.02
CA LEU A 52 -12.16 9.67 -13.06
C LEU A 52 -12.02 11.20 -13.11
N ARG A 53 -11.17 11.77 -13.98
CA ARG A 53 -10.85 13.22 -14.03
C ARG A 53 -12.05 14.10 -14.38
N GLY A 54 -13.06 13.57 -15.07
CA GLY A 54 -14.35 14.25 -15.25
C GLY A 54 -15.08 14.59 -13.93
N SER A 55 -14.54 14.15 -12.79
CA SER A 55 -15.09 14.36 -11.46
C SER A 55 -14.46 15.51 -10.67
N GLY A 56 -13.55 16.28 -11.27
CA GLY A 56 -12.97 17.51 -10.71
C GLY A 56 -11.72 17.33 -9.84
N ALA A 57 -11.35 18.38 -9.09
CA ALA A 57 -10.10 18.50 -8.34
C ALA A 57 -9.85 17.35 -7.35
N LEU A 58 -10.90 16.73 -6.80
CA LEU A 58 -10.79 15.64 -5.84
C LEU A 58 -10.10 14.39 -6.43
N SER A 59 -10.31 14.07 -7.71
CA SER A 59 -9.60 12.96 -8.37
C SER A 59 -8.11 13.24 -8.49
N GLY A 60 -7.74 14.50 -8.74
CA GLY A 60 -6.35 14.94 -8.78
C GLY A 60 -5.68 14.87 -7.41
N LEU A 61 -6.36 15.31 -6.34
CA LEU A 61 -5.87 15.18 -4.97
C LEU A 61 -5.67 13.73 -4.54
N ALA A 62 -6.63 12.85 -4.89
CA ALA A 62 -6.50 11.42 -4.61
C ALA A 62 -5.30 10.80 -5.35
N LEU A 63 -5.08 11.17 -6.61
CA LEU A 63 -3.90 10.73 -7.36
C LEU A 63 -2.60 11.24 -6.73
N ALA A 64 -2.53 12.52 -6.36
CA ALA A 64 -1.36 13.09 -5.71
C ALA A 64 -1.03 12.35 -4.40
N ALA A 65 -2.03 12.14 -3.54
CA ALA A 65 -1.87 11.37 -2.30
C ALA A 65 -1.37 9.94 -2.56
N GLN A 66 -1.90 9.26 -3.59
CA GLN A 66 -1.46 7.91 -3.95
C GLN A 66 -0.02 7.89 -4.46
N LEU A 67 0.39 8.85 -5.29
CA LEU A 67 1.76 8.92 -5.80
C LEU A 67 2.76 9.20 -4.67
N THR A 68 2.42 10.10 -3.74
CA THR A 68 3.21 10.33 -2.53
C THR A 68 3.33 9.06 -1.68
N ALA A 69 2.23 8.32 -1.50
CA ALA A 69 2.26 7.04 -0.80
C ALA A 69 3.19 6.03 -1.49
N LEU A 70 3.12 5.92 -2.81
CA LEU A 70 3.98 5.01 -3.58
C LEU A 70 5.46 5.37 -3.48
N VAL A 71 5.81 6.66 -3.44
CA VAL A 71 7.18 7.10 -3.16
C VAL A 71 7.60 6.69 -1.74
N ALA A 72 6.72 6.88 -0.75
CA ALA A 72 7.02 6.47 0.62
C ALA A 72 7.27 4.96 0.75
N VAL A 73 6.46 4.10 0.09
CA VAL A 73 6.68 2.65 0.17
C VAL A 73 7.96 2.19 -0.56
N LEU A 74 8.43 2.94 -1.56
CA LEU A 74 9.76 2.71 -2.15
C LEU A 74 10.87 2.96 -1.13
N PHE A 75 10.79 4.05 -0.38
CA PHE A 75 11.76 4.33 0.68
C PHE A 75 11.69 3.31 1.82
N ALA A 76 10.49 2.91 2.25
CA ALA A 76 10.31 1.82 3.22
C ALA A 76 11.01 0.54 2.73
N GLY A 77 10.71 0.14 1.49
CA GLY A 77 11.32 -1.03 0.88
C GLY A 77 12.84 -0.94 0.74
N ALA A 78 13.38 0.25 0.43
CA ALA A 78 14.82 0.48 0.37
C ALA A 78 15.48 0.37 1.75
N MET A 79 14.87 0.93 2.81
CA MET A 79 15.41 0.86 4.17
C MET A 79 15.53 -0.58 4.67
N SER A 80 14.48 -1.40 4.51
CA SER A 80 14.50 -2.79 4.96
C SER A 80 15.21 -3.75 4.01
N GLY A 81 15.03 -3.58 2.70
CA GLY A 81 15.53 -4.51 1.68
C GLY A 81 16.97 -4.27 1.29
N LEU A 82 17.41 -3.00 1.24
CA LEU A 82 18.73 -2.62 0.71
C LEU A 82 19.65 -2.13 1.82
N VAL A 83 19.21 -1.14 2.62
CA VAL A 83 20.07 -0.53 3.64
C VAL A 83 20.34 -1.52 4.77
N ALA A 84 19.30 -2.09 5.39
CA ALA A 84 19.48 -3.03 6.49
C ALA A 84 20.30 -4.27 6.07
N THR A 85 20.05 -4.81 4.87
CA THR A 85 20.82 -5.96 4.38
C THR A 85 22.28 -5.62 4.08
N ALA A 86 22.57 -4.43 3.53
CA ALA A 86 23.93 -3.97 3.33
C ALA A 86 24.67 -3.72 4.66
N VAL A 87 23.99 -3.20 5.68
CA VAL A 87 24.55 -3.04 7.03
C VAL A 87 24.93 -4.41 7.61
N VAL A 88 24.03 -5.39 7.55
CA VAL A 88 24.31 -6.75 8.04
C VAL A 88 25.52 -7.37 7.34
N GLU A 89 25.57 -7.31 6.01
CA GLU A 89 26.71 -7.87 5.24
C GLU A 89 28.03 -7.17 5.56
N ARG A 90 28.03 -5.83 5.65
CA ARG A 90 29.23 -5.06 5.97
C ARG A 90 29.74 -5.37 7.36
N MET A 91 28.86 -5.44 8.36
CA MET A 91 29.24 -5.79 9.74
C MET A 91 29.76 -7.22 9.84
N ALA A 92 29.10 -8.18 9.18
CA ALA A 92 29.58 -9.56 9.13
C ALA A 92 30.97 -9.68 8.47
N SER A 93 31.20 -8.95 7.37
CA SER A 93 32.51 -8.92 6.69
C SER A 93 33.62 -8.28 7.54
N ALA A 94 33.26 -7.41 8.49
CA ALA A 94 34.18 -6.77 9.42
C ALA A 94 34.43 -7.60 10.69
N GLY A 95 33.89 -8.83 10.76
CA GLY A 95 34.03 -9.72 11.92
C GLY A 95 33.21 -9.29 13.14
N VAL A 96 32.23 -8.40 12.96
CA VAL A 96 31.31 -8.01 14.04
C VAL A 96 30.32 -9.15 14.27
N ASP A 97 30.30 -9.68 15.50
CA ASP A 97 29.34 -10.70 15.91
C ASP A 97 27.90 -10.19 15.70
N ALA A 98 27.04 -11.02 15.13
CA ALA A 98 25.62 -10.74 14.96
C ALA A 98 24.91 -10.48 16.29
N ASN A 99 25.46 -10.99 17.41
CA ASN A 99 24.98 -10.74 18.77
C ASN A 99 25.58 -9.47 19.40
N SER A 100 26.45 -8.75 18.70
CA SER A 100 27.04 -7.50 19.20
C SER A 100 25.98 -6.42 19.34
N THR A 101 25.59 -6.15 20.59
CA THR A 101 24.60 -5.13 20.95
C THR A 101 25.14 -3.70 20.83
N GLY A 102 26.47 -3.52 20.71
CA GLY A 102 27.12 -2.22 20.79
C GLY A 102 27.00 -1.35 19.52
N VAL A 103 26.91 -1.96 18.33
CA VAL A 103 26.95 -1.22 17.05
C VAL A 103 25.88 -1.68 16.05
N LEU A 104 25.74 -2.99 15.84
CA LEU A 104 24.81 -3.54 14.83
C LEU A 104 23.35 -3.29 15.23
N GLN A 105 22.99 -3.55 16.49
CA GLN A 105 21.62 -3.38 16.98
C GLN A 105 21.10 -1.93 16.85
N PRO A 106 21.82 -0.88 17.31
CA PRO A 106 21.39 0.50 17.12
C PRO A 106 21.18 0.88 15.65
N LEU A 107 22.05 0.43 14.74
CA LEU A 107 21.92 0.71 13.30
C LEU A 107 20.68 0.04 12.72
N LEU A 108 20.44 -1.23 13.04
CA LEU A 108 19.25 -1.93 12.58
C LEU A 108 17.98 -1.33 13.16
N TRP A 109 17.99 -0.93 14.44
CA TRP A 109 16.89 -0.21 15.07
C TRP A 109 16.59 1.10 14.34
N TYR A 110 17.61 1.90 14.04
CA TYR A 110 17.45 3.14 13.29
C TYR A 110 16.85 2.91 11.89
N THR A 111 17.35 1.90 11.15
CA THR A 111 16.76 1.55 9.85
C THR A 111 15.31 1.08 9.97
N ALA A 112 14.97 0.36 11.04
CA ALA A 112 13.60 -0.07 11.32
C ALA A 112 12.68 1.13 11.61
N LEU A 113 13.13 2.10 12.40
CA LEU A 113 12.38 3.34 12.67
C LEU A 113 12.10 4.12 11.38
N LEU A 114 13.09 4.28 10.51
CA LEU A 114 12.91 4.93 9.21
C LEU A 114 11.92 4.16 8.32
N ASN A 115 12.07 2.83 8.22
CA ASN A 115 11.12 2.00 7.49
C ASN A 115 9.68 2.17 8.02
N GLN A 116 9.50 2.18 9.34
CA GLN A 116 8.20 2.38 9.98
C GLN A 116 7.61 3.76 9.70
N ALA A 117 8.43 4.81 9.68
CA ALA A 117 7.99 6.16 9.32
C ALA A 117 7.49 6.22 7.87
N PHE A 118 8.24 5.65 6.93
CA PHE A 118 7.83 5.59 5.53
C PHE A 118 6.61 4.70 5.30
N ALA A 119 6.52 3.55 5.97
CA ALA A 119 5.34 2.68 5.94
C ALA A 119 4.10 3.41 6.47
N ALA A 120 4.23 4.22 7.52
CA ALA A 120 3.14 5.06 8.03
C ALA A 120 2.64 6.07 6.99
N ILE A 121 3.56 6.77 6.33
CA ILE A 121 3.23 7.73 5.27
C ILE A 121 2.51 7.02 4.12
N TYR A 122 2.97 5.82 3.73
CA TYR A 122 2.27 5.00 2.75
C TYR A 122 0.84 4.69 3.16
N VAL A 123 0.62 4.18 4.39
CA VAL A 123 -0.71 3.80 4.88
C VAL A 123 -1.66 4.99 4.89
N VAL A 124 -1.22 6.14 5.43
CA VAL A 124 -2.04 7.36 5.49
C VAL A 124 -2.34 7.90 4.10
N GLY A 125 -1.31 8.03 3.24
CA GLY A 125 -1.48 8.59 1.90
C GLY A 125 -2.36 7.72 1.00
N SER A 126 -2.17 6.40 1.02
CA SER A 126 -2.99 5.46 0.26
C SER A 126 -4.42 5.35 0.81
N GLY A 127 -4.61 5.42 2.14
CA GLY A 127 -5.92 5.52 2.76
C GLY A 127 -6.68 6.78 2.34
N ALA A 128 -6.01 7.93 2.33
CA ALA A 128 -6.58 9.20 1.86
C ALA A 128 -6.97 9.15 0.38
N ALA A 129 -6.12 8.54 -0.46
CA ALA A 129 -6.42 8.33 -1.88
C ALA A 129 -7.65 7.43 -2.09
N MET A 130 -7.75 6.33 -1.34
CA MET A 130 -8.91 5.42 -1.36
C MET A 130 -10.20 6.15 -0.99
N ILE A 131 -10.18 6.97 0.07
CA ILE A 131 -11.34 7.81 0.46
C ILE A 131 -11.69 8.75 -0.68
N GLY A 132 -10.71 9.48 -1.23
CA GLY A 132 -10.93 10.45 -2.30
C GLY A 132 -11.58 9.83 -3.54
N TRP A 133 -11.04 8.73 -4.06
CA TRP A 133 -11.66 8.04 -5.21
C TRP A 133 -13.01 7.40 -4.86
N SER A 134 -13.20 6.92 -3.64
CA SER A 134 -14.49 6.38 -3.21
C SER A 134 -15.58 7.45 -3.20
N VAL A 135 -15.27 8.66 -2.71
CA VAL A 135 -16.19 9.80 -2.76
C VAL A 135 -16.50 10.19 -4.21
N VAL A 136 -15.50 10.19 -5.09
CA VAL A 136 -15.69 10.43 -6.53
C VAL A 136 -16.64 9.39 -7.15
N LEU A 137 -16.42 8.10 -6.89
CA LEU A 137 -17.25 7.01 -7.38
C LEU A 137 -18.69 7.11 -6.85
N TRP A 138 -18.85 7.42 -5.58
CA TRP A 138 -20.16 7.65 -4.97
C TRP A 138 -20.93 8.77 -5.67
N ARG A 139 -20.28 9.93 -5.86
CA ARG A 139 -20.88 11.08 -6.56
C ARG A 139 -21.25 10.76 -8.01
N ALA A 140 -20.46 9.93 -8.69
CA ALA A 140 -20.78 9.47 -10.04
C ALA A 140 -22.01 8.55 -10.04
N ALA A 141 -22.07 7.59 -9.11
CA ALA A 141 -23.20 6.67 -8.99
C ALA A 141 -24.52 7.39 -8.67
N VAL A 142 -24.51 8.36 -7.77
CA VAL A 142 -25.71 9.15 -7.42
C VAL A 142 -26.23 9.95 -8.62
N ARG A 143 -25.33 10.62 -9.37
CA ARG A 143 -25.72 11.39 -10.58
C ARG A 143 -26.35 10.50 -11.65
N HIS A 144 -25.79 9.31 -11.89
CA HIS A 144 -26.37 8.35 -12.83
C HIS A 144 -27.77 7.88 -12.42
N SER A 145 -28.00 7.64 -11.13
CA SER A 145 -29.32 7.24 -10.64
C SER A 145 -30.35 8.37 -10.80
N ALA A 146 -29.97 9.63 -10.51
CA ALA A 146 -30.88 10.78 -10.63
C ALA A 146 -31.38 11.01 -12.07
N VAL A 147 -30.49 10.93 -13.06
CA VAL A 147 -30.85 11.10 -14.49
C VAL A 147 -31.72 9.94 -15.01
N ARG A 148 -31.57 8.73 -14.46
CA ARG A 148 -32.37 7.57 -14.86
C ARG A 148 -33.77 7.55 -14.26
N HIS A 149 -34.04 8.20 -13.14
CA HIS A 149 -35.40 8.28 -12.62
C HIS A 149 -36.36 9.06 -13.55
N SER A 150 -35.83 9.91 -14.45
CA SER A 150 -36.59 10.58 -15.51
C SER A 150 -36.80 9.76 -16.80
N ALA A 151 -36.15 8.60 -16.96
CA ALA A 151 -36.23 7.77 -18.17
C ALA A 151 -36.53 6.30 -17.82
N VAL A 152 -37.64 5.78 -18.34
CA VAL A 152 -38.25 4.48 -18.00
C VAL A 152 -37.25 3.31 -17.86
N ARG A 153 -37.41 2.61 -16.73
CA ARG A 153 -36.84 1.35 -16.22
C ARG A 153 -36.12 0.42 -17.22
N HIS A 154 -34.81 0.31 -17.08
CA HIS A 154 -34.06 -0.94 -17.31
C HIS A 154 -33.44 -1.44 -16.00
N SER A 155 -33.87 -2.63 -15.55
CA SER A 155 -33.44 -3.30 -14.31
C SER A 155 -31.93 -3.57 -14.24
N ALA A 156 -31.27 -3.74 -15.38
CA ALA A 156 -29.81 -3.94 -15.45
C ALA A 156 -28.99 -2.72 -14.95
N GLY A 157 -29.57 -1.51 -15.04
CA GLY A 157 -28.92 -0.29 -14.61
C GLY A 157 -28.78 -0.15 -13.09
N ALA A 158 -29.82 -0.55 -12.35
CA ALA A 158 -29.91 -0.39 -10.90
C ALA A 158 -28.91 -1.27 -10.14
N ALA A 159 -28.74 -2.53 -10.56
CA ALA A 159 -27.74 -3.43 -9.97
C ALA A 159 -26.30 -2.90 -10.16
N SER A 160 -26.05 -2.25 -11.29
CA SER A 160 -24.73 -1.73 -11.66
C SER A 160 -24.31 -0.50 -10.85
N ASP A 161 -25.29 0.27 -10.37
CA ASP A 161 -25.10 1.46 -9.51
C ASP A 161 -24.97 1.03 -8.04
N GLY A 162 -25.75 0.04 -7.60
CA GLY A 162 -25.64 -0.54 -6.25
C GLY A 162 -24.24 -1.07 -5.96
N LEU A 163 -23.66 -1.82 -6.89
CA LEU A 163 -22.29 -2.34 -6.74
C LEU A 163 -21.24 -1.22 -6.61
N LEU A 164 -21.35 -0.14 -7.39
CA LEU A 164 -20.40 0.98 -7.30
C LEU A 164 -20.48 1.69 -5.95
N ARG A 165 -21.70 1.85 -5.42
CA ARG A 165 -21.92 2.40 -4.10
C ARG A 165 -21.29 1.51 -3.03
N SER A 166 -21.43 0.18 -3.13
CA SER A 166 -20.77 -0.76 -2.22
C SER A 166 -19.25 -0.68 -2.28
N ILE A 167 -18.64 -0.59 -3.48
CA ILE A 167 -17.19 -0.42 -3.65
C ILE A 167 -16.72 0.92 -3.03
N ALA A 168 -17.49 1.99 -3.21
CA ALA A 168 -17.19 3.29 -2.60
C ALA A 168 -17.26 3.23 -1.08
N VAL A 169 -18.31 2.64 -0.50
CA VAL A 169 -18.43 2.49 0.96
C VAL A 169 -17.28 1.65 1.52
N LEU A 170 -16.96 0.52 0.87
CA LEU A 170 -15.83 -0.32 1.26
C LEU A 170 -14.53 0.49 1.27
N GLY A 171 -14.30 1.33 0.25
CA GLY A 171 -13.09 2.14 0.16
C GLY A 171 -13.02 3.26 1.21
N VAL A 172 -14.14 3.89 1.56
CA VAL A 172 -14.20 4.86 2.66
C VAL A 172 -13.96 4.19 4.00
N VAL A 173 -14.61 3.06 4.28
CA VAL A 173 -14.46 2.34 5.55
C VAL A 173 -13.04 1.81 5.69
N THR A 174 -12.49 1.20 4.64
CA THR A 174 -11.11 0.69 4.63
C THR A 174 -10.13 1.84 4.75
N GLY A 175 -10.20 2.84 3.87
CA GLY A 175 -9.28 3.98 3.87
C GLY A 175 -9.34 4.80 5.17
N GLY A 176 -10.54 5.04 5.68
CA GLY A 176 -10.76 5.71 6.96
C GLY A 176 -10.22 4.91 8.14
N GLY A 177 -10.50 3.60 8.17
CA GLY A 177 -9.95 2.69 9.17
C GLY A 177 -8.42 2.69 9.17
N LEU A 178 -7.78 2.71 8.00
CA LEU A 178 -6.32 2.80 7.87
C LEU A 178 -5.75 4.11 8.43
N VAL A 179 -6.37 5.24 8.06
CA VAL A 179 -5.94 6.56 8.54
C VAL A 179 -6.12 6.67 10.05
N VAL A 180 -7.29 6.28 10.57
CA VAL A 180 -7.60 6.32 12.01
C VAL A 180 -6.69 5.38 12.79
N ALA A 181 -6.50 4.13 12.32
CA ALA A 181 -5.61 3.20 12.99
C ALA A 181 -4.19 3.76 13.09
N ARG A 182 -3.70 4.43 12.04
CA ARG A 182 -2.34 4.96 12.05
C ARG A 182 -2.18 6.24 12.86
N LEU A 183 -3.14 7.16 12.79
CA LEU A 183 -3.12 8.41 13.56
C LEU A 183 -3.46 8.20 15.05
N GLY A 184 -4.30 7.20 15.35
CA GLY A 184 -4.74 6.84 16.70
C GLY A 184 -3.77 5.95 17.48
N PHE A 185 -2.50 5.88 17.07
CA PHE A 185 -1.43 5.14 17.76
C PHE A 185 -1.63 3.61 17.88
N VAL A 186 -2.36 2.95 16.96
CA VAL A 186 -2.24 1.49 16.85
C VAL A 186 -0.79 1.18 16.49
N GLY A 187 -0.14 0.36 17.33
CA GLY A 187 1.32 0.27 17.54
C GLY A 187 2.25 0.11 16.34
N HIS A 188 3.40 -0.53 16.54
CA HIS A 188 4.34 -0.77 15.46
C HIS A 188 3.65 -1.51 14.30
N LEU A 189 3.84 -1.06 13.05
CA LEU A 189 3.33 -1.79 11.89
C LEU A 189 4.19 -3.03 11.71
N ASP A 190 3.86 -4.10 12.43
CA ASP A 190 4.48 -5.39 12.16
C ASP A 190 4.12 -5.86 10.75
N VAL A 191 4.87 -6.85 10.26
CA VAL A 191 4.71 -7.40 8.91
C VAL A 191 3.31 -7.96 8.68
N ARG A 192 2.65 -8.49 9.72
CA ARG A 192 1.31 -9.09 9.62
C ARG A 192 0.26 -8.00 9.47
N ILE A 193 0.30 -6.97 10.31
CA ILE A 193 -0.60 -5.82 10.23
C ILE A 193 -0.41 -5.13 8.89
N PHE A 194 0.83 -4.86 8.48
CA PHE A 194 1.10 -4.24 7.19
C PHE A 194 0.63 -5.12 6.01
N GLY A 195 0.82 -6.44 6.09
CA GLY A 195 0.31 -7.40 5.12
C GLY A 195 -1.22 -7.38 4.99
N LEU A 196 -1.94 -7.32 6.11
CA LEU A 196 -3.41 -7.18 6.13
C LEU A 196 -3.86 -5.88 5.48
N ILE A 197 -3.17 -4.76 5.77
CA ILE A 197 -3.45 -3.47 5.14
C ILE A 197 -3.29 -3.58 3.62
N VAL A 198 -2.16 -4.12 3.15
CA VAL A 198 -1.88 -4.31 1.72
C VAL A 198 -2.92 -5.22 1.07
N ALA A 199 -3.37 -6.27 1.75
CA ALA A 199 -4.41 -7.18 1.25
C ALA A 199 -5.78 -6.48 1.13
N ALA A 200 -6.20 -5.71 2.14
CA ALA A 200 -7.44 -4.95 2.12
C ALA A 200 -7.45 -3.90 0.99
N GLN A 201 -6.32 -3.22 0.81
CA GLN A 201 -6.12 -2.27 -0.29
C GLN A 201 -6.19 -2.96 -1.65
N ALA A 202 -5.50 -4.08 -1.81
CA ALA A 202 -5.49 -4.86 -3.06
C ALA A 202 -6.89 -5.38 -3.41
N LEU A 203 -7.66 -5.83 -2.42
CA LEU A 203 -9.06 -6.26 -2.62
C LEU A 203 -9.91 -5.12 -3.17
N TRP A 204 -9.87 -3.94 -2.53
CA TRP A 204 -10.61 -2.78 -3.01
C TRP A 204 -10.20 -2.36 -4.43
N GLN A 205 -8.89 -2.32 -4.70
CA GLN A 205 -8.34 -1.99 -6.02
C GLN A 205 -8.77 -3.01 -7.09
N GLY A 206 -8.76 -4.30 -6.76
CA GLY A 206 -9.19 -5.37 -7.65
C GLY A 206 -10.66 -5.28 -8.02
N LEU A 207 -11.53 -5.05 -7.01
CA LEU A 207 -12.96 -4.83 -7.24
C LEU A 207 -13.22 -3.60 -8.13
N LEU A 208 -12.50 -2.50 -7.88
CA LEU A 208 -12.59 -1.29 -8.68
C LEU A 208 -12.12 -1.53 -10.13
N ALA A 209 -10.96 -2.14 -10.31
CA ALA A 209 -10.39 -2.45 -11.62
C ALA A 209 -11.32 -3.36 -12.44
N TRP A 210 -11.81 -4.45 -11.83
CA TRP A 210 -12.76 -5.36 -12.44
C TRP A 210 -14.04 -4.65 -12.90
N ARG A 211 -14.57 -3.76 -12.05
CA ARG A 211 -15.78 -3.00 -12.37
C ARG A 211 -15.57 -2.02 -13.52
N LEU A 212 -14.41 -1.36 -13.57
CA LEU A 212 -14.04 -0.43 -14.64
C LEU A 212 -13.69 -1.13 -15.95
N TRP A 213 -13.24 -2.39 -15.91
CA TRP A 213 -13.00 -3.20 -17.11
C TRP A 213 -14.29 -3.66 -17.79
N ARG A 214 -15.35 -3.90 -17.01
CA ARG A 214 -16.67 -4.32 -17.53
C ARG A 214 -17.54 -3.19 -18.09
N ARG A 215 -17.02 -1.95 -18.16
CA ARG A 215 -17.69 -0.80 -18.78
C ARG A 215 -17.07 -0.52 -20.12
#